data_AF-A0AAN4ASW7-F1
#
_entry.id   AF-A0AAN4ASW7-F1
#
_cell.length_a   1.000
_cell.length_b   1.000
_cell.length_c   1.000
_cell.angle_alpha   90.00
_cell.angle_beta   90.00
_cell.angle_gamma   90.00
#
_symmetry.space_group_name_H-M   'P 1'
#
loop_
_entity.id
_entity.type
_entity.pdbx_description
1 polymer ?
#
loop_
_entity_poly.entity_id
_entity_poly.type
_entity_poly.pdbx_seq_one_letter_code
_entity_poly.pdbx_strand_id
1 'polypeptide(L)'
;MKKFLGMLLLLILCQGAYSEEKSDWEYSFIKGLNHEERKEWSSAIQELEKSRALQKDNPLILKELGYCYAKQGDFEKARDCYERVLQLEPEDRNAKKNLKILLETKN
;
A
#
# COMPACT_ATOMS: atom_id res chain seq x y z
N MET A 1 26.15 39.20 -13.84
CA MET A 1 25.70 38.84 -12.48
C MET A 1 24.22 38.41 -12.42
N LYS A 2 23.28 39.07 -13.11
CA LYS A 2 21.84 38.70 -13.08
C LYS A 2 21.49 37.33 -13.70
N LYS A 3 22.27 36.84 -14.68
CA LYS A 3 22.04 35.53 -15.33
C LYS A 3 22.37 34.32 -14.43
N PHE A 4 23.30 34.47 -13.49
CA PHE A 4 23.69 33.41 -12.55
C PHE A 4 22.66 33.24 -11.42
N LEU A 5 22.02 34.35 -11.03
CA LEU A 5 21.00 34.36 -9.97
C LEU A 5 19.72 33.61 -10.39
N GLY A 6 19.36 33.66 -11.67
CA GLY A 6 18.21 32.90 -12.21
C GLY A 6 18.45 31.38 -12.27
N MET A 7 19.69 30.94 -12.50
CA MET A 7 20.04 29.51 -12.53
C MET A 7 20.06 28.90 -11.12
N LEU A 8 20.46 29.69 -10.11
CA LEU A 8 20.43 29.27 -8.70
C LEU A 8 18.98 29.09 -8.19
N LEU A 9 18.07 29.96 -8.61
CA LEU A 9 16.63 29.89 -8.30
C LEU A 9 15.96 28.65 -8.93
N LEU A 10 16.33 28.31 -10.17
CA LEU A 10 15.84 27.11 -10.86
C LEU A 10 16.30 25.81 -10.18
N LEU A 11 17.53 25.78 -9.64
CA LEU A 11 18.04 24.60 -8.93
C LEU A 11 17.35 24.39 -7.58
N ILE A 12 17.01 25.46 -6.85
CA ILE A 12 16.26 25.38 -5.59
C ILE A 12 14.81 24.91 -5.83
N LEU A 13 14.17 25.38 -6.92
CA LEU A 13 12.85 24.91 -7.32
C LEU A 13 12.86 23.45 -7.79
N CYS A 14 13.91 23.02 -8.51
CA CYS A 14 14.10 21.62 -8.86
C CYS A 14 14.36 20.72 -7.64
N GLN A 15 15.12 21.18 -6.65
CA GLN A 15 15.35 20.39 -5.43
C GLN A 15 14.09 20.28 -4.56
N GLY A 16 13.29 21.34 -4.46
CA GLY A 16 11.99 21.31 -3.78
C GLY A 16 11.02 20.31 -4.41
N ALA A 17 10.97 20.26 -5.75
CA ALA A 17 10.19 19.26 -6.49
C ALA A 17 10.77 17.83 -6.37
N TYR A 18 12.09 17.69 -6.28
CA TYR A 18 12.76 16.38 -6.24
C TYR A 18 12.71 15.69 -4.87
N SER A 19 12.49 16.44 -3.78
CA SER A 19 12.38 15.87 -2.42
C SER A 19 10.95 15.55 -1.98
N GLU A 20 9.93 15.90 -2.78
CA GLU A 20 8.49 15.72 -2.45
C GLU A 20 7.83 14.52 -3.15
N GLU A 21 8.51 13.82 -4.07
CA GLU A 21 7.84 12.87 -4.97
C GLU A 21 8.08 11.39 -4.60
N LYS A 22 8.12 11.06 -3.31
CA LYS A 22 7.65 9.72 -2.94
C LYS A 22 6.14 9.80 -3.10
N SER A 23 5.57 9.10 -4.08
CA SER A 23 4.15 9.15 -4.37
C SER A 23 3.37 9.02 -3.06
N ASP A 24 2.37 9.88 -2.80
CA ASP A 24 1.68 9.94 -1.50
C ASP A 24 1.17 8.56 -1.04
N TRP A 25 0.89 7.65 -1.99
CA TRP A 25 0.53 6.27 -1.70
C TRP A 25 1.69 5.43 -1.17
N GLU A 26 2.91 5.59 -1.68
CA GLU A 26 4.10 4.84 -1.22
C GLU A 26 4.49 5.24 0.20
N TYR A 27 4.36 6.52 0.55
CA TYR A 27 4.61 6.97 1.92
C TYR A 27 3.67 6.26 2.90
N SER A 28 2.36 6.32 2.64
CA SER A 28 1.36 5.64 3.46
C SER A 28 1.50 4.11 3.40
N PHE A 29 1.87 3.54 2.26
CA PHE A 29 2.13 2.10 2.13
C PHE A 29 3.26 1.65 3.06
N ILE A 30 4.42 2.30 2.98
CA ILE A 30 5.59 1.97 3.81
C ILE A 30 5.30 2.19 5.29
N LYS A 31 4.56 3.25 5.63
CA LYS A 31 4.11 3.47 7.01
C LYS A 31 3.17 2.36 7.49
N GLY A 32 2.27 1.89 6.63
CA GLY A 32 1.43 0.72 6.85
C GLY A 32 2.25 -0.54 7.15
N LEU A 33 3.25 -0.84 6.31
CA LEU A 33 4.17 -1.97 6.51
C LEU A 33 4.93 -1.88 7.85
N ASN A 34 5.39 -0.68 8.23
CA ASN A 34 6.05 -0.50 9.53
C ASN A 34 5.12 -0.78 10.72
N HIS A 35 3.84 -0.43 10.62
CA HIS A 35 2.85 -0.79 11.63
C HIS A 35 2.56 -2.30 11.62
N GLU A 36 2.52 -2.92 10.43
CA GLU A 36 2.34 -4.36 10.27
C GLU A 36 3.46 -5.17 10.94
N GLU A 37 4.73 -4.78 10.73
CA GLU A 37 5.90 -5.38 11.38
C GLU A 37 5.80 -5.32 12.93
N ARG A 38 5.22 -4.23 13.43
CA ARG A 38 4.93 -4.03 14.86
C ARG A 38 3.66 -4.73 15.34
N LYS A 39 2.94 -5.42 14.44
CA LYS A 39 1.64 -6.09 14.68
C LYS A 39 0.53 -5.12 15.10
N GLU A 40 0.66 -3.85 14.75
CA GLU A 40 -0.30 -2.79 15.01
C GLU A 40 -1.36 -2.78 13.91
N TRP A 41 -2.15 -3.86 13.81
CA TRP A 41 -3.01 -4.15 12.65
C TRP A 41 -3.97 -3.01 12.30
N SER A 42 -4.61 -2.39 13.30
CA SER A 42 -5.53 -1.26 13.06
C SER A 42 -4.83 -0.06 12.43
N SER A 43 -3.61 0.26 12.90
CA SER A 43 -2.81 1.35 12.35
C SER A 43 -2.28 1.02 10.96
N ALA A 44 -1.88 -0.25 10.73
CA ALA A 44 -1.46 -0.74 9.42
C ALA A 44 -2.58 -0.59 8.39
N ILE A 45 -3.79 -1.07 8.72
CA ILE A 45 -4.98 -0.94 7.87
C ILE A 45 -5.27 0.53 7.58
N GLN A 46 -5.22 1.41 8.58
CA GLN A 46 -5.50 2.83 8.39
C GLN A 46 -4.56 3.47 7.37
N GLU A 47 -3.25 3.19 7.44
CA GLU A 47 -2.28 3.76 6.50
C GLU A 47 -2.36 3.09 5.11
N LEU A 48 -2.56 1.78 5.06
CA LEU A 48 -2.75 1.06 3.80
C LEU A 48 -4.03 1.51 3.07
N GLU A 49 -5.09 1.87 3.79
CA GLU A 49 -6.32 2.41 3.20
C GLU A 49 -6.11 3.80 2.57
N LYS A 50 -5.27 4.66 3.17
CA LYS A 50 -4.87 5.91 2.53
C LYS A 50 -4.11 5.65 1.24
N SER A 51 -3.23 4.65 1.26
CA SER A 51 -2.51 4.21 0.07
C SER A 51 -3.48 3.71 -1.02
N ARG A 52 -4.46 2.87 -0.64
CA ARG A 52 -5.50 2.38 -1.54
C ARG A 52 -6.38 3.49 -2.11
N ALA A 53 -6.66 4.55 -1.34
CA ALA A 53 -7.45 5.69 -1.83
C ALA A 53 -6.81 6.36 -3.06
N LEU A 54 -5.47 6.30 -3.17
CA LEU A 54 -4.70 6.85 -4.27
C LEU A 54 -4.42 5.80 -5.37
N GLN A 55 -4.31 4.52 -4.99
CA GLN A 55 -4.01 3.40 -5.88
C GLN A 55 -4.97 2.24 -5.62
N LYS A 56 -6.24 2.42 -6.00
CA LYS A 56 -7.37 1.53 -5.62
C LYS A 56 -7.17 0.06 -6.00
N ASP A 57 -6.57 -0.18 -7.16
CA ASP A 57 -6.39 -1.51 -7.75
C ASP A 57 -4.91 -1.93 -7.81
N ASN A 58 -4.07 -1.42 -6.90
CA ASN A 58 -2.69 -1.88 -6.80
C ASN A 58 -2.62 -3.23 -6.04
N PRO A 59 -2.19 -4.33 -6.68
CA PRO A 59 -2.17 -5.65 -6.06
C PRO A 59 -1.28 -5.75 -4.81
N LEU A 60 -0.21 -4.95 -4.71
CA LEU A 60 0.64 -4.92 -3.52
C LEU A 60 -0.15 -4.42 -2.31
N ILE A 61 -0.82 -3.28 -2.44
CA ILE A 61 -1.62 -2.68 -1.35
C ILE A 61 -2.75 -3.63 -0.93
N LEU A 62 -3.45 -4.21 -1.91
CA LEU A 62 -4.56 -5.13 -1.66
C LEU A 62 -4.09 -6.40 -0.93
N LYS A 63 -2.92 -6.95 -1.25
CA LYS A 63 -2.35 -8.10 -0.52
C LYS A 63 -2.07 -7.77 0.94
N GLU A 64 -1.46 -6.63 1.22
CA GLU A 64 -1.15 -6.24 2.60
C GLU A 64 -2.40 -5.90 3.41
N LEU A 65 -3.39 -5.24 2.79
CA LEU A 65 -4.71 -5.05 3.42
C LEU A 65 -5.38 -6.40 3.72
N GLY A 66 -5.36 -7.33 2.76
CA GLY A 66 -5.90 -8.66 2.94
C GLY A 66 -5.24 -9.41 4.11
N TYR A 67 -3.91 -9.28 4.24
CA TYR A 67 -3.16 -9.86 5.34
C TYR A 67 -3.52 -9.24 6.68
N CYS A 68 -3.52 -7.90 6.77
CA CYS A 68 -3.85 -7.19 7.99
C CYS A 68 -5.29 -7.45 8.45
N TYR A 69 -6.27 -7.45 7.53
CA TYR A 69 -7.66 -7.80 7.84
C TYR A 69 -7.79 -9.22 8.39
N ALA A 70 -7.08 -10.19 7.79
CA ALA A 70 -7.06 -11.56 8.29
C ALA A 70 -6.46 -11.65 9.71
N LYS A 71 -5.42 -10.87 10.01
CA LYS A 71 -4.83 -10.80 11.36
C LYS A 71 -5.76 -10.17 12.40
N GLN A 72 -6.64 -9.28 11.97
CA GLN A 72 -7.66 -8.66 12.82
C GLN A 72 -8.94 -9.52 12.96
N GLY A 73 -9.05 -10.61 12.20
CA GLY A 73 -10.23 -11.49 12.19
C GLY A 73 -11.35 -11.03 11.26
N ASP A 74 -11.15 -9.96 10.48
CA ASP A 74 -12.08 -9.49 9.45
C ASP A 74 -11.86 -10.31 8.16
N PHE A 75 -12.25 -11.59 8.22
CA PHE A 75 -12.02 -12.54 7.13
C PHE A 75 -12.80 -12.20 5.86
N GLU A 76 -13.91 -11.46 5.98
CA GLU A 76 -14.70 -11.03 4.82
C GLU A 76 -13.94 -9.99 4.01
N LYS A 77 -13.46 -8.92 4.66
CA LYS A 77 -12.62 -7.94 3.95
C LYS A 77 -11.32 -8.53 3.45
N ALA A 78 -10.73 -9.46 4.21
CA ALA A 78 -9.53 -10.16 3.77
C ALA A 78 -9.75 -10.94 2.48
N ARG A 79 -10.85 -11.71 2.42
CA ARG A 79 -11.27 -12.44 1.22
C ARG A 79 -11.46 -11.50 0.04
N ASP A 80 -12.23 -10.42 0.23
CA ASP A 80 -12.55 -9.48 -0.84
C ASP A 80 -11.27 -8.84 -1.44
N CYS A 81 -10.27 -8.55 -0.60
CA CYS A 81 -8.97 -8.06 -1.05
C CYS A 81 -8.24 -9.10 -1.91
N TYR A 82 -8.14 -10.36 -1.47
CA TYR A 82 -7.46 -11.40 -2.22
C TYR A 82 -8.18 -11.79 -3.51
N GLU A 83 -9.51 -11.82 -3.50
CA GLU A 83 -10.31 -12.01 -4.71
C GLU A 83 -10.06 -10.87 -5.71
N ARG A 84 -9.99 -9.62 -5.25
CA ARG A 84 -9.65 -8.49 -6.12
C ARG A 84 -8.24 -8.64 -6.70
N VAL A 85 -7.26 -9.07 -5.91
CA VAL A 85 -5.90 -9.37 -6.41
C VAL A 85 -5.96 -10.43 -7.51
N LEU A 86 -6.70 -11.52 -7.32
CA LEU A 86 -6.80 -12.59 -8.33
C LEU A 86 -7.60 -12.20 -9.59
N GLN A 87 -8.47 -11.19 -9.50
CA GLN A 87 -9.09 -10.60 -10.70
C GLN A 87 -8.08 -9.80 -11.53
N LEU A 88 -7.11 -9.14 -10.88
CA LEU A 88 -6.08 -8.31 -11.53
C LEU A 88 -4.88 -9.15 -11.99
N GLU A 89 -4.46 -10.09 -11.14
CA GLU A 89 -3.32 -10.98 -11.30
C GLU A 89 -3.74 -12.43 -11.02
N PRO A 90 -4.35 -13.13 -12.00
CA PRO A 90 -4.89 -14.47 -11.81
C PRO A 90 -3.88 -15.52 -11.36
N GLU A 91 -2.58 -15.28 -11.54
CA GLU A 91 -1.49 -16.18 -11.17
C GLU A 91 -0.74 -15.77 -9.88
N ASP A 92 -1.24 -14.78 -9.13
CA ASP A 92 -0.62 -14.39 -7.86
C ASP A 92 -0.71 -15.55 -6.84
N ARG A 93 0.46 -16.17 -6.58
CA ARG A 93 0.56 -17.33 -5.69
C ARG A 93 0.25 -16.99 -4.24
N ASN A 94 0.55 -15.76 -3.79
CA ASN A 94 0.32 -15.35 -2.41
C ASN A 94 -1.18 -15.19 -2.14
N ALA A 95 -1.90 -14.53 -3.05
CA ALA A 95 -3.34 -14.37 -2.98
C ALA A 95 -4.06 -15.73 -3.08
N LYS A 96 -3.67 -16.62 -4.01
CA LYS A 96 -4.22 -17.99 -4.08
C LYS A 96 -4.04 -18.74 -2.76
N LYS A 97 -2.84 -18.70 -2.19
CA LYS A 97 -2.50 -19.38 -0.93
C LYS A 97 -3.30 -18.81 0.24
N ASN A 98 -3.32 -17.49 0.41
CA ASN A 98 -3.97 -16.85 1.54
C ASN A 98 -5.49 -16.98 1.48
N LEU A 99 -6.08 -16.85 0.28
CA LEU A 99 -7.52 -17.10 0.08
C LEU A 99 -7.89 -18.55 0.41
N LYS A 100 -7.09 -19.53 -0.04
CA LYS A 100 -7.30 -20.94 0.31
C LYS A 100 -7.30 -21.16 1.83
N ILE A 101 -6.30 -20.65 2.53
CA ILE A 101 -6.18 -20.77 4.00
C ILE A 101 -7.40 -20.14 4.69
N LEU A 102 -7.86 -18.96 4.24
CA LEU A 102 -9.04 -18.30 4.79
C LEU A 102 -10.30 -19.16 4.64
N LEU A 103 -10.51 -19.76 3.47
CA LEU A 103 -11.68 -20.59 3.20
C LEU A 103 -11.66 -21.90 3.99
N GLU A 104 -10.48 -22.48 4.22
CA GLU A 104 -10.30 -23.69 5.04
C GLU A 104 -10.50 -23.42 6.54
N THR A 105 -10.21 -22.20 7.01
CA THR A 105 -10.35 -21.84 8.43
C THR A 105 -11.80 -21.51 8.83
N LYS A 106 -12.68 -21.21 7.86
CA LYS A 106 -14.09 -20.84 8.09
C LYS A 106 -15.06 -22.04 7.98
N ASN A 107 -14.54 -23.23 7.69
CA ASN A 107 -15.26 -24.52 7.67
C ASN A 107 -14.89 -25.36 8.90
#